data_AF-A0A415CIQ5-F1
#
_entry.id   AF-A0A415CIQ5-F1
#
_cell.length_a   1.000
_cell.length_b   1.000
_cell.length_c   1.000
_cell.angle_alpha   90.00
_cell.angle_beta   90.00
_cell.angle_gamma   90.00
#
_symmetry.space_group_name_H-M   'P 1'
#
loop_
_entity.id
_entity.type
_entity.pdbx_description
1 polymer ?
#
loop_
_entity_poly.entity_id
_entity_poly.type
_entity_poly.pdbx_seq_one_letter_code
_entity_poly.pdbx_strand_id
1 'polypeptide(L)'
;MALTTTKQRRAIGERLAQERRRLNYTELQIAQLLGVQLEVYLQYESGEDDPGIFSMQRLYSIGFDVMFIITGDRYRPVQEESELLNRFRELSLRGKTSVFMTLDALERLAPNLKENIKKKIRDTLR
;
A
#
# COMPACT_ATOMS: atom_id res chain seq x y z
N MET A 1 -7.98 17.99 -17.13
CA MET A 1 -8.06 17.34 -15.80
C MET A 1 -8.42 15.88 -16.05
N ALA A 2 -7.57 14.94 -15.63
CA ALA A 2 -7.74 13.54 -15.99
C ALA A 2 -9.01 12.97 -15.32
N LEU A 3 -10.03 12.74 -16.13
CA LEU A 3 -11.25 12.04 -15.76
C LEU A 3 -10.86 10.61 -15.40
N THR A 4 -10.82 10.29 -14.10
CA THR A 4 -10.70 8.90 -13.64
C THR A 4 -11.76 8.08 -14.38
N THR A 5 -11.33 7.15 -15.22
CA THR A 5 -12.26 6.37 -16.05
C THR A 5 -13.22 5.62 -15.15
N THR A 6 -14.46 5.38 -15.60
CA THR A 6 -15.44 4.58 -14.84
C THR A 6 -14.87 3.22 -14.42
N LYS A 7 -14.01 2.63 -15.26
CA LYS A 7 -13.27 1.41 -14.94
C LYS A 7 -12.34 1.57 -13.74
N GLN A 8 -11.60 2.68 -13.67
CA GLN A 8 -10.66 2.95 -12.58
C GLN A 8 -11.40 3.25 -11.27
N ARG A 9 -12.51 3.98 -11.30
CA ARG A 9 -13.35 4.21 -10.09
C ARG A 9 -13.88 2.89 -9.52
N ARG A 10 -14.43 2.03 -10.38
CA ARG A 10 -14.89 0.70 -9.99
C ARG A 10 -13.76 -0.15 -9.39
N ALA A 11 -12.56 -0.12 -9.98
CA ALA A 11 -11.41 -0.85 -9.45
C ALA A 11 -10.98 -0.34 -8.06
N ILE A 12 -11.08 0.97 -7.80
CA ILE A 12 -10.82 1.54 -6.47
C ILE A 12 -11.89 1.08 -5.47
N GLY A 13 -13.17 1.15 -5.84
CA GLY A 13 -14.28 0.67 -5.00
C GLY A 13 -14.17 -0.82 -4.67
N GLU A 14 -13.80 -1.65 -5.64
CA GLU A 14 -13.55 -3.08 -5.43
C GLU A 14 -12.40 -3.32 -4.43
N ARG A 15 -11.34 -2.51 -4.44
CA ARG A 15 -10.24 -2.61 -3.46
C ARG A 15 -10.64 -2.12 -2.08
N LEU A 16 -11.48 -1.09 -1.99
CA LEU A 16 -12.07 -0.67 -0.72
C LEU A 16 -12.88 -1.81 -0.10
N ALA A 17 -13.73 -2.48 -0.89
CA ALA A 17 -14.49 -3.65 -0.46
C ALA A 17 -13.60 -4.82 -0.02
N GLN A 18 -12.50 -5.06 -0.74
CA GLN A 18 -11.51 -6.08 -0.36
C GLN A 18 -10.89 -5.79 1.01
N GLU A 19 -10.50 -4.54 1.28
CA GLU A 19 -9.91 -4.16 2.57
C GLU A 19 -10.91 -4.27 3.71
N ARG A 20 -12.16 -3.85 3.49
CA ARG A 20 -13.24 -4.05 4.46
C ARG A 20 -13.39 -5.51 4.84
N ARG A 21 -13.48 -6.40 3.84
CA ARG A 21 -13.64 -7.84 4.05
C ARG A 21 -12.41 -8.46 4.71
N ARG A 22 -11.20 -8.01 4.35
CA ARG A 22 -9.94 -8.44 4.99
C ARG A 22 -9.95 -8.18 6.50
N LEU A 23 -10.57 -7.08 6.91
CA LEU A 23 -10.71 -6.67 8.31
C LEU A 23 -11.98 -7.20 8.99
N ASN A 24 -12.78 -8.01 8.30
CA ASN A 24 -14.03 -8.60 8.78
C ASN A 24 -15.11 -7.58 9.20
N TYR A 25 -15.15 -6.42 8.54
CA TYR A 25 -16.21 -5.43 8.76
C TYR A 25 -17.40 -5.62 7.81
N THR A 26 -18.61 -5.31 8.28
CA THR A 26 -19.79 -5.14 7.44
C THR A 26 -19.82 -3.74 6.80
N GLU A 27 -20.58 -3.57 5.73
CA GLU A 27 -20.77 -2.28 5.06
C GLU A 27 -21.32 -1.22 6.04
N LEU A 28 -22.28 -1.62 6.88
CA LEU A 28 -22.88 -0.75 7.89
C LEU A 28 -21.86 -0.29 8.95
N GLN A 29 -20.99 -1.19 9.40
CA GLN A 29 -19.96 -0.85 10.39
C GLN A 29 -19.00 0.22 9.85
N ILE A 30 -18.54 0.09 8.61
CA ILE A 30 -17.64 1.10 8.02
C ILE A 30 -18.37 2.41 7.74
N ALA A 31 -19.61 2.36 7.25
CA ALA A 31 -20.41 3.57 7.03
C ALA A 31 -20.52 4.39 8.34
N GLN A 32 -20.83 3.71 9.45
CA GLN A 32 -20.89 4.34 10.78
C GLN A 32 -19.54 4.91 11.23
N LEU A 33 -18.43 4.17 11.05
CA LEU A 33 -17.09 4.64 11.41
C LEU A 33 -16.62 5.83 10.57
N LEU A 34 -17.08 5.92 9.32
CA LEU A 34 -16.81 7.05 8.44
C LEU A 34 -17.73 8.26 8.70
N GLY A 35 -18.83 8.05 9.42
CA GLY A 35 -19.85 9.07 9.68
C GLY A 35 -20.73 9.35 8.46
N VAL A 36 -20.96 8.33 7.61
CA VAL A 36 -21.79 8.41 6.40
C VAL A 36 -22.96 7.44 6.47
N GLN A 37 -23.98 7.68 5.65
CA GLN A 37 -25.10 6.76 5.48
C GLN A 37 -24.65 5.48 4.76
N LEU A 38 -25.35 4.37 4.98
CA LEU A 38 -25.01 3.08 4.36
C LEU A 38 -25.03 3.19 2.83
N GLU A 39 -26.03 3.85 2.27
CA GLU A 39 -26.22 4.03 0.83
C GLU A 39 -25.03 4.77 0.20
N VAL A 40 -24.49 5.76 0.91
CA VAL A 40 -23.30 6.51 0.49
C VAL A 40 -22.08 5.60 0.48
N TYR A 41 -21.89 4.78 1.51
CA TYR A 41 -20.77 3.84 1.55
C TYR A 41 -20.86 2.77 0.43
N LEU A 42 -22.06 2.30 0.10
CA LEU A 42 -22.26 1.36 -1.00
C LEU A 42 -21.86 1.98 -2.35
N GLN A 43 -22.09 3.27 -2.56
CA GLN A 43 -21.64 4.00 -3.76
C GLN A 43 -20.11 4.07 -3.86
N TYR A 44 -19.40 4.10 -2.73
CA TYR A 44 -17.95 4.03 -2.73
C TYR A 44 -17.44 2.66 -3.20
N GLU A 45 -18.02 1.56 -2.69
CA GLU A 45 -17.61 0.21 -3.10
C GLU A 45 -17.99 -0.12 -4.55
N SER A 46 -19.08 0.46 -5.07
CA SER A 46 -19.45 0.31 -6.49
C SER A 46 -18.64 1.22 -7.44
N GLY A 47 -17.95 2.22 -6.89
CA GLY A 47 -17.21 3.23 -7.66
C GLY A 47 -18.09 4.31 -8.30
N GLU A 48 -19.33 4.44 -7.85
CA GLU A 48 -20.25 5.50 -8.25
C GLU A 48 -19.87 6.85 -7.64
N ASP A 49 -19.35 6.84 -6.41
CA ASP A 49 -18.87 8.02 -5.69
C ASP A 49 -17.47 7.80 -5.07
N ASP A 50 -16.79 8.89 -4.71
CA ASP A 50 -15.46 8.89 -4.08
C ASP A 50 -15.58 9.17 -2.57
N PRO A 51 -14.97 8.34 -1.70
CA PRO A 51 -14.91 8.64 -0.26
C PRO A 51 -14.24 9.99 0.06
N GLY A 52 -13.39 10.48 -0.84
CA GLY A 52 -12.64 11.70 -0.67
C GLY A 52 -11.42 11.53 0.25
N ILE A 53 -10.45 12.44 0.10
CA ILE A 53 -9.16 12.36 0.79
C ILE A 53 -9.28 12.38 2.32
N PHE A 54 -10.27 13.09 2.87
CA PHE A 54 -10.45 13.18 4.32
C PHE A 54 -10.94 11.86 4.94
N SER A 55 -11.67 11.03 4.18
CA SER A 55 -12.09 9.70 4.62
C SER A 55 -10.90 8.73 4.70
N MET A 56 -9.86 8.93 3.87
CA MET A 56 -8.69 8.06 3.83
C MET A 56 -7.94 8.04 5.16
N GLN A 57 -7.85 9.16 5.87
CA GLN A 57 -7.22 9.21 7.19
C GLN A 57 -7.98 8.36 8.22
N ARG A 58 -9.32 8.36 8.17
CA ARG A 58 -10.15 7.51 9.05
C ARG A 58 -9.98 6.04 8.70
N LEU A 59 -10.05 5.70 7.40
CA LEU A 59 -9.83 4.34 6.90
C LEU A 59 -8.47 3.79 7.34
N TYR A 60 -7.41 4.59 7.20
CA TYR A 60 -6.06 4.24 7.66
C TYR A 60 -6.04 3.96 9.17
N SER A 61 -6.68 4.82 9.96
CA SER A 61 -6.70 4.71 11.42
C SER A 61 -7.42 3.45 11.93
N ILE A 62 -8.35 2.90 11.14
CA ILE A 62 -9.07 1.64 11.45
C ILE A 62 -8.45 0.41 10.77
N GLY A 63 -7.28 0.57 10.14
CA GLY A 63 -6.44 -0.53 9.65
C GLY A 63 -6.57 -0.86 8.16
N PHE A 64 -7.25 -0.03 7.37
CA PHE A 64 -7.28 -0.20 5.91
C PHE A 64 -5.91 0.13 5.32
N ASP A 65 -5.47 -0.66 4.34
CA ASP A 65 -4.32 -0.33 3.51
C ASP A 65 -4.73 0.69 2.45
N VAL A 66 -4.66 1.98 2.80
CA VAL A 66 -5.01 3.09 1.91
C VAL A 66 -4.12 3.12 0.66
N MET A 67 -2.86 2.71 0.76
CA MET A 67 -1.97 2.65 -0.39
C MET A 67 -2.49 1.63 -1.40
N PHE A 68 -2.83 0.43 -0.94
CA PHE A 68 -3.43 -0.60 -1.78
C PHE A 68 -4.74 -0.13 -2.44
N ILE A 69 -5.61 0.58 -1.71
CA ILE A 69 -6.86 1.11 -2.28
C ILE A 69 -6.58 2.05 -3.45
N ILE A 70 -5.60 2.95 -3.31
CA ILE A 70 -5.27 3.95 -4.32
C ILE A 70 -4.50 3.33 -5.50
N THR A 71 -3.44 2.56 -5.21
CA THR A 71 -2.48 2.12 -6.24
C THR A 71 -2.80 0.74 -6.80
N GLY A 72 -3.42 -0.14 -6.01
CA GLY A 72 -3.57 -1.56 -6.32
C GLY A 72 -2.43 -2.43 -5.82
N ASP A 73 -1.34 -1.83 -5.33
CA ASP A 73 -0.17 -2.55 -4.87
C ASP A 73 -0.23 -2.76 -3.36
N ARG A 74 -0.14 -4.03 -2.92
CA ARG A 74 -0.01 -4.33 -1.49
C ARG A 74 1.43 -4.16 -1.07
N TYR A 75 1.69 -3.16 -0.24
CA TYR A 75 2.99 -3.04 0.40
C TYR A 75 3.05 -3.98 1.61
N ARG A 76 3.52 -5.21 1.40
CA ARG A 76 3.85 -6.16 2.48
C ARG A 76 5.36 -6.22 2.62
N PRO A 77 5.99 -5.35 3.43
CA PRO A 77 7.39 -5.56 3.76
C PRO A 77 7.46 -6.88 4.54
N VAL A 78 8.32 -7.79 4.09
CA VAL A 78 8.55 -9.04 4.83
C VAL A 78 9.11 -8.66 6.22
N GLN A 79 8.88 -9.47 7.25
CA GLN A 79 9.29 -9.14 8.62
C GLN A 79 10.78 -8.78 8.72
N GLU A 80 11.62 -9.48 7.96
CA GLU A 80 13.05 -9.23 7.83
C GLU A 80 13.37 -7.88 7.16
N GLU A 81 12.59 -7.46 6.16
CA GLU A 81 12.76 -6.16 5.49
C GLU A 81 12.36 -5.01 6.41
N SER A 82 11.29 -5.19 7.19
CA SER A 82 10.84 -4.21 8.19
C SER A 82 11.89 -4.02 9.30
N GLU A 83 12.43 -5.12 9.81
CA GLU A 83 13.49 -5.11 10.83
C GLU A 83 14.78 -4.47 10.30
N LEU A 84 15.18 -4.80 9.06
CA LEU A 84 16.34 -4.20 8.41
C LEU A 84 16.18 -2.67 8.28
N LEU A 85 15.00 -2.21 7.83
CA LEU A 85 14.72 -0.78 7.69
C LEU A 85 14.72 -0.05 9.03
N ASN A 86 14.14 -0.63 10.07
CA ASN A 86 14.14 -0.05 11.41
C ASN A 86 15.57 0.12 11.94
N ARG A 87 16.36 -0.96 11.93
CA ARG A 87 17.78 -0.91 12.36
C ARG A 87 18.59 0.06 11.52
N PHE A 88 18.38 0.06 10.20
CA PHE A 88 19.10 0.97 9.30
C PHE A 88 18.80 2.44 9.62
N ARG A 89 17.55 2.79 9.94
CA ARG A 89 17.16 4.18 10.29
C ARG A 89 17.89 4.67 11.54
N GLU A 90 18.10 3.79 12.51
CA GLU A 90 18.78 4.06 13.79
C GLU A 90 20.31 4.16 13.66
N LEU A 91 20.91 3.68 12.57
CA LEU A 91 22.36 3.76 12.37
C LEU A 91 22.85 5.20 12.22
N SER A 92 24.08 5.43 12.73
CA SER A 92 24.86 6.63 12.42
C SER A 92 25.18 6.71 10.93
N LEU A 93 25.59 7.90 10.45
CA LEU A 93 25.97 8.09 9.05
C LEU A 93 27.05 7.10 8.60
N ARG A 94 28.06 6.85 9.44
CA ARG A 94 29.10 5.84 9.17
C ARG A 94 28.54 4.43 9.07
N GLY A 95 27.59 4.07 9.94
CA GLY A 95 26.91 2.78 9.90
C GLY A 95 26.12 2.59 8.60
N LYS A 96 25.37 3.62 8.19
CA LYS A 96 24.64 3.62 6.90
C LYS A 96 25.58 3.46 5.71
N THR A 97 26.70 4.18 5.70
CA THR A 97 27.72 4.04 4.65
C THR A 97 28.32 2.63 4.61
N SER A 98 28.60 2.02 5.77
CA SER A 98 29.12 0.66 5.83
C SER A 98 28.13 -0.36 5.25
N VAL A 99 26.83 -0.20 5.50
CA VAL A 99 25.78 -1.07 4.92
C VAL A 99 25.80 -0.98 3.39
N PHE A 100 25.89 0.21 2.81
CA PHE A 100 26.01 0.37 1.36
C PHE A 100 27.30 -0.24 0.80
N MET A 101 28.44 -0.05 1.48
CA MET A 101 29.69 -0.69 1.06
C MET A 101 29.60 -2.23 1.06
N THR A 102 28.93 -2.81 2.06
CA THR A 102 28.70 -4.26 2.09
C THR A 102 27.74 -4.72 0.99
N LEU A 103 26.70 -3.95 0.69
CA LEU A 103 25.79 -4.24 -0.42
C LEU A 103 26.54 -4.19 -1.77
N ASP A 104 27.37 -3.17 -1.99
CA ASP A 104 28.19 -3.04 -3.20
C ASP A 104 29.17 -4.22 -3.35
N ALA A 105 29.75 -4.69 -2.24
CA ALA A 105 30.63 -5.87 -2.24
C ALA A 105 29.86 -7.15 -2.58
N LEU A 106 28.65 -7.32 -2.04
CA LEU A 106 27.77 -8.46 -2.36
C LEU A 106 27.31 -8.44 -3.83
N GLU A 107 26.98 -7.26 -4.38
CA GLU A 107 26.64 -7.11 -5.81
C GLU A 107 27.81 -7.51 -6.73
N ARG A 108 29.06 -7.21 -6.33
CA ARG A 108 30.25 -7.61 -7.08
C ARG A 108 30.50 -9.12 -7.03
N LEU A 109 30.18 -9.78 -5.91
CA LEU A 109 30.33 -11.22 -5.73
C LEU A 109 29.20 -12.02 -6.41
N ALA A 110 28.02 -11.41 -6.59
CA ALA A 110 26.89 -12.00 -7.27
C ALA A 110 26.36 -11.04 -8.37
N PRO A 111 26.95 -11.02 -9.58
CA PRO A 111 26.63 -10.03 -10.62
C PRO A 111 25.16 -10.05 -11.06
N ASN A 112 24.50 -11.20 -10.91
CA ASN A 112 23.08 -11.37 -11.23
C ASN A 112 22.14 -10.79 -10.16
N LEU A 113 22.65 -10.41 -8.97
CA LEU A 113 21.83 -9.87 -7.88
C LEU A 113 21.15 -8.57 -8.30
N LYS A 114 21.87 -7.69 -9.00
CA LYS A 114 21.35 -6.41 -9.48
C LYS A 114 20.26 -6.59 -10.54
N GLU A 115 20.43 -7.56 -11.44
CA GLU A 115 19.41 -7.89 -12.43
C GLU A 115 18.19 -8.54 -11.78
N ASN A 116 18.40 -9.45 -10.82
CA ASN A 116 17.33 -10.10 -10.07
C ASN A 116 16.53 -9.11 -9.21
N ILE A 117 17.19 -8.15 -8.56
CA ILE A 117 16.52 -7.08 -7.80
C ILE A 117 15.71 -6.20 -8.75
N LYS A 118 16.29 -5.73 -9.87
CA LYS A 118 15.57 -4.92 -10.86
C LYS A 118 14.38 -5.66 -11.48
N LYS A 119 14.54 -6.95 -11.77
CA LYS A 119 13.48 -7.81 -12.30
C LYS A 119 12.37 -7.98 -11.28
N LYS A 120 12.70 -8.31 -10.02
CA LYS A 120 11.73 -8.47 -8.94
C LYS A 120 10.96 -7.17 -8.66
N ILE A 121 11.63 -6.02 -8.65
CA ILE A 121 10.97 -4.70 -8.51
C ILE A 121 10.01 -4.45 -9.67
N ARG A 122 10.43 -4.73 -10.92
CA ARG A 122 9.58 -4.59 -12.10
C ARG A 122 8.35 -5.51 -12.08
N ASP A 123 8.52 -6.73 -11.58
CA ASP A 123 7.45 -7.73 -11.46
C ASP A 123 6.50 -7.44 -10.29
N THR A 124 6.95 -6.70 -9.28
CA THR A 124 6.12 -6.26 -8.12
C THR A 124 5.33 -4.98 -8.42
N LEU A 125 5.66 -4.26 -9.49
CA LEU A 125 5.04 -2.99 -9.94
C LEU A 125 4.12 -3.17 -11.17
N ARG A 126 3.72 -4.40 -11.48
CA ARG A 126 2.79 -4.77 -12.57
C ARG A 126 1.58 -5.47 -12.01
#